data_AF-A0A7X8DGD9-F1
#
_entry.id   AF-A0A7X8DGD9-F1
#
_cell.length_a   1.000
_cell.length_b   1.000
_cell.length_c   1.000
_cell.angle_alpha   90.00
_cell.angle_beta   90.00
_cell.angle_gamma   90.00
#
_symmetry.space_group_name_H-M   'P 1'
#
loop_
_entity.id
_entity.type
_entity.pdbx_description
1 polymer ?
#
loop_
_entity_poly.entity_id
_entity_poly.type
_entity_poly.pdbx_seq_one_letter_code
_entity_poly.pdbx_strand_id
1 'polypeptide(L)'
;MKKKKLGILWAGVFLIALVVFVFSSRPANSITLDVNPGIEITTNRLNNVLSVSPLDKEAKKVLEGFSVGDRDFDGVVNELVDLMVLTGHISAEKNNLIMITANDNNAHPTLLEQAGQLIEESLQNKQVEARLLGQTITYSKEIRTIATDKGISPGKLAVIKKLTAVDSSLSIEELAPLSLQGILTLAAGLDIKPEELFVQVKNVAADLDGGTGKEEVEASRTVGMGPLLDMEKALEIALARTDGGQVVEFVLEKERGRYEYEVEVKKDDKKYEVEIDAHTGEVLEFKERRDGHPGRNVQPGLLLGMEKALEIALTRTGGGQVVEFVLEKEQGRYEYEVEVKKDDKKYEVEIDAHTGEMLEFKVRELSRDVGTDSTTCSGL
;
A
#
# COMPACT_ATOMS: atom_id res chain seq x y z
N MET A 1 -42.32 14.49 28.75
CA MET A 1 -40.91 14.89 28.50
C MET A 1 -40.09 13.94 27.59
N LYS A 2 -40.64 12.84 27.04
CA LYS A 2 -39.86 11.85 26.25
C LYS A 2 -39.62 12.22 24.77
N LYS A 3 -40.44 13.07 24.15
CA LYS A 3 -40.29 13.44 22.72
C LYS A 3 -39.13 14.42 22.42
N LYS A 4 -38.73 15.27 23.39
CA LYS A 4 -37.62 16.22 23.20
C LYS A 4 -36.23 15.56 23.26
N LYS A 5 -36.07 14.46 24.01
CA LYS A 5 -34.79 13.72 24.11
C LYS A 5 -34.49 12.89 22.85
N LEU A 6 -35.51 12.43 22.13
CA LEU A 6 -35.33 11.67 20.89
C LEU A 6 -34.82 12.56 19.74
N GLY A 7 -35.34 13.80 19.63
CA GLY A 7 -34.85 14.76 18.63
C GLY A 7 -33.41 15.21 18.83
N ILE A 8 -32.92 15.27 20.08
CA ILE A 8 -31.53 15.57 20.41
C ILE A 8 -30.60 14.39 20.08
N LEU A 9 -31.08 13.15 20.24
CA LEU A 9 -30.34 11.94 19.87
C LEU A 9 -30.17 11.83 18.34
N TRP A 10 -31.24 12.07 17.57
CA TRP A 10 -31.17 12.11 16.11
C TRP A 10 -30.34 13.29 15.59
N ALA A 11 -30.41 14.46 16.25
CA ALA A 11 -29.53 15.59 15.92
C ALA A 11 -28.05 15.27 16.22
N GLY A 12 -27.75 14.54 17.28
CA GLY A 12 -26.40 14.08 17.61
C GLY A 12 -25.86 13.04 16.60
N VAL A 13 -26.66 12.04 16.25
CA VAL A 13 -26.32 11.05 15.21
C VAL A 13 -26.16 11.71 13.84
N PHE A 14 -27.01 12.68 13.50
CA PHE A 14 -26.89 13.45 12.25
C PHE A 14 -25.65 14.35 12.26
N LEU A 15 -25.31 14.97 13.40
CA LEU A 15 -24.09 15.77 13.54
C LEU A 15 -22.84 14.89 13.46
N ILE A 16 -22.86 13.69 14.03
CA ILE A 16 -21.75 12.72 13.95
C ILE A 16 -21.64 12.18 12.53
N ALA A 17 -22.74 11.79 11.89
CA ALA A 17 -22.75 11.38 10.48
C ALA A 17 -22.27 12.52 9.56
N LEU A 18 -22.63 13.77 9.86
CA LEU A 18 -22.16 14.95 9.14
C LEU A 18 -20.66 15.21 9.38
N VAL A 19 -20.16 15.01 10.61
CA VAL A 19 -18.73 15.12 10.93
C VAL A 19 -17.93 14.00 10.27
N VAL A 20 -18.41 12.75 10.31
CA VAL A 20 -17.82 11.59 9.64
C VAL A 20 -17.88 11.76 8.12
N PHE A 21 -18.98 12.27 7.57
CA PHE A 21 -19.10 12.59 6.15
C PHE A 21 -18.13 13.70 5.75
N VAL A 22 -18.04 14.80 6.51
CA VAL A 22 -17.09 15.89 6.27
C VAL A 22 -15.65 15.42 6.42
N PHE A 23 -15.34 14.54 7.38
CA PHE A 23 -14.01 14.00 7.60
C PHE A 23 -13.61 12.99 6.52
N SER A 24 -14.52 12.11 6.11
CA SER A 24 -14.29 11.09 5.07
C SER A 24 -14.32 11.67 3.65
N SER A 25 -14.96 12.82 3.44
CA SER A 25 -14.96 13.52 2.14
C SER A 25 -13.77 14.46 1.97
N ARG A 26 -12.86 14.55 2.96
CA ARG A 26 -11.65 15.37 2.84
C ARG A 26 -10.60 14.67 1.97
N PRO A 27 -9.79 15.44 1.21
CA PRO A 27 -8.62 14.91 0.54
C PRO A 27 -7.70 14.27 1.57
N ALA A 28 -7.28 13.04 1.30
CA ALA A 28 -6.35 12.35 2.16
C ALA A 28 -5.18 11.80 1.38
N ASN A 29 -5.39 11.33 0.16
CA ASN A 29 -4.35 10.73 -0.66
C ASN A 29 -4.27 11.49 -2.00
N SER A 30 -3.08 11.61 -2.57
CA SER A 30 -2.88 12.19 -3.91
C SER A 30 -1.84 11.38 -4.66
N ILE A 31 -2.20 10.87 -5.83
CA ILE A 31 -1.30 10.22 -6.78
C ILE A 31 -1.21 11.06 -8.04
N THR A 32 -0.04 11.06 -8.64
CA THR A 32 0.22 11.66 -9.93
C THR A 32 0.64 10.57 -10.91
N LEU A 33 -0.02 10.53 -12.05
CA LEU A 33 0.29 9.64 -13.16
C LEU A 33 0.97 10.47 -14.26
N ASP A 34 2.26 10.23 -14.46
CA ASP A 34 3.12 10.91 -15.42
C ASP A 34 3.43 9.99 -16.61
N VAL A 35 2.53 10.03 -17.59
CA VAL A 35 2.63 9.23 -18.83
C VAL A 35 2.97 10.12 -20.04
N ASN A 36 3.17 11.42 -19.83
CA ASN A 36 3.15 12.44 -20.87
C ASN A 36 1.83 12.34 -21.67
N PRO A 37 0.70 12.77 -21.08
CA PRO A 37 0.64 13.90 -20.14
C PRO A 37 0.76 13.55 -18.63
N GLY A 38 1.07 14.54 -17.80
CA GLY A 38 1.06 14.48 -16.34
C GLY A 38 -0.33 14.81 -15.76
N ILE A 39 -0.93 13.85 -15.05
CA ILE A 39 -2.28 13.93 -14.51
C ILE A 39 -2.24 13.68 -12.99
N GLU A 40 -2.86 14.54 -12.20
CA GLU A 40 -3.01 14.34 -10.75
C GLU A 40 -4.40 13.78 -10.42
N ILE A 41 -4.43 12.65 -9.72
CA ILE A 41 -5.62 12.03 -9.15
C ILE A 41 -5.59 12.26 -7.64
N THR A 42 -6.59 12.97 -7.13
CA THR A 42 -6.76 13.18 -5.69
C THR A 42 -7.90 12.32 -5.20
N THR A 43 -7.67 11.56 -4.13
CA THR A 43 -8.67 10.67 -3.52
C THR A 43 -8.88 11.01 -2.05
N ASN A 44 -10.00 10.55 -1.51
CA ASN A 44 -10.24 10.54 -0.07
C ASN A 44 -9.73 9.24 0.57
N ARG A 45 -9.90 9.09 1.89
CA ARG A 45 -9.47 7.90 2.66
C ARG A 45 -10.19 6.61 2.29
N LEU A 46 -11.28 6.72 1.54
CA LEU A 46 -12.08 5.59 1.08
C LEU A 46 -11.78 5.24 -0.39
N ASN A 47 -10.67 5.76 -0.94
CA ASN A 47 -10.27 5.60 -2.34
C ASN A 47 -11.30 6.09 -3.38
N ASN A 48 -12.22 6.99 -2.98
CA ASN A 48 -13.07 7.69 -3.94
C ASN A 48 -12.31 8.87 -4.53
N VAL A 49 -12.42 9.06 -5.84
CA VAL A 49 -11.75 10.15 -6.53
C VAL A 49 -12.50 11.45 -6.27
N LEU A 50 -11.77 12.42 -5.71
CA LEU A 50 -12.27 13.77 -5.47
C LEU A 50 -12.04 14.66 -6.70
N SER A 51 -10.91 14.48 -7.39
CA SER A 51 -10.59 15.26 -8.58
C SER A 51 -9.52 14.60 -9.44
N VAL A 52 -9.61 14.86 -10.75
CA VAL A 52 -8.55 14.58 -11.73
C VAL A 52 -8.14 15.93 -12.34
N SER A 53 -6.88 16.31 -12.16
CA SER A 53 -6.37 17.64 -12.53
C SER A 53 -5.21 17.54 -13.51
N PRO A 54 -5.16 18.38 -14.56
CA PRO A 54 -4.02 18.45 -15.46
C PRO A 54 -2.82 19.12 -14.78
N LEU A 55 -1.62 18.53 -14.90
CA LEU A 55 -0.37 19.13 -14.40
C LEU A 55 0.44 19.84 -15.47
N ASP A 56 0.15 19.57 -16.75
CA ASP A 56 0.80 20.22 -17.88
C ASP A 56 -0.20 20.60 -18.98
N LYS A 57 0.31 21.26 -20.03
CA LYS A 57 -0.51 21.74 -21.14
C LYS A 57 -1.09 20.61 -21.98
N GLU A 58 -0.42 19.46 -22.08
CA GLU A 58 -0.92 18.32 -22.83
C GLU A 58 -2.03 17.60 -22.05
N ALA A 59 -1.86 17.46 -20.73
CA ALA A 59 -2.87 16.92 -19.83
C ALA A 59 -4.19 17.70 -19.93
N LYS A 60 -4.08 19.03 -20.06
CA LYS A 60 -5.24 19.89 -20.21
C LYS A 60 -6.05 19.56 -21.46
N LYS A 61 -5.38 19.22 -22.58
CA LYS A 61 -6.05 18.82 -23.84
C LYS A 61 -6.65 17.43 -23.72
N VAL A 62 -5.88 16.48 -23.15
CA VAL A 62 -6.32 15.09 -22.99
C VAL A 62 -7.57 15.02 -22.09
N LEU A 63 -7.62 15.81 -21.03
CA LEU A 63 -8.75 15.86 -20.09
C LEU A 63 -9.91 16.77 -20.53
N GLU A 64 -9.93 17.29 -21.76
CA GLU A 64 -11.07 18.10 -22.24
C GLU A 64 -12.36 17.28 -22.25
N GLY A 65 -13.34 17.69 -21.44
CA GLY A 65 -14.62 16.99 -21.29
C GLY A 65 -14.58 15.79 -20.34
N PHE A 66 -13.44 15.49 -19.71
CA PHE A 66 -13.33 14.45 -18.69
C PHE A 66 -14.07 14.87 -17.41
N SER A 67 -14.82 13.95 -16.80
CA SER A 67 -15.58 14.23 -15.57
C SER A 67 -15.45 13.11 -14.55
N VAL A 68 -15.12 13.50 -13.33
CA VAL A 68 -15.08 12.64 -12.15
C VAL A 68 -16.50 12.62 -11.57
N GLY A 69 -17.27 11.57 -11.87
CA GLY A 69 -18.57 11.33 -11.23
C GLY A 69 -18.43 10.77 -9.81
N ASP A 70 -19.40 9.97 -9.35
CA ASP A 70 -19.29 9.19 -8.10
C ASP A 70 -18.45 7.91 -8.32
N ARG A 71 -17.19 8.07 -8.74
CA ARG A 71 -16.35 6.95 -9.20
C ARG A 71 -15.25 6.61 -8.19
N ASP A 72 -15.02 5.31 -8.04
CA ASP A 72 -13.89 4.76 -7.33
C ASP A 72 -12.57 4.98 -8.11
N PHE A 73 -11.45 4.82 -7.40
CA PHE A 73 -10.12 4.99 -7.97
C PHE A 73 -9.88 4.09 -9.18
N ASP A 74 -10.26 2.82 -9.09
CA ASP A 74 -10.01 1.79 -10.10
C ASP A 74 -10.68 2.12 -11.43
N GLY A 75 -11.94 2.54 -11.40
CA GLY A 75 -12.67 2.94 -12.61
C GLY A 75 -12.04 4.17 -13.27
N VAL A 76 -11.61 5.15 -12.48
CA VAL A 76 -10.97 6.37 -13.00
C VAL A 76 -9.61 6.06 -13.61
N VAL A 77 -8.78 5.23 -12.98
CA VAL A 77 -7.47 4.84 -13.53
C VAL A 77 -7.65 4.14 -14.88
N ASN A 78 -8.56 3.18 -14.98
CA ASN A 78 -8.84 2.47 -16.23
C ASN A 78 -9.29 3.41 -17.36
N GLU A 79 -10.20 4.34 -17.08
CA GLU A 79 -10.68 5.30 -18.06
C GLU A 79 -9.59 6.28 -18.50
N LEU A 80 -8.70 6.68 -17.59
CA LEU A 80 -7.56 7.52 -17.94
C LEU A 80 -6.58 6.78 -18.84
N VAL A 81 -6.32 5.49 -18.59
CA VAL A 81 -5.51 4.65 -19.49
C VAL A 81 -6.18 4.54 -20.86
N ASP A 82 -7.49 4.27 -20.90
CA ASP A 82 -8.27 4.24 -22.15
C ASP A 82 -8.14 5.55 -22.93
N LEU A 83 -8.29 6.68 -22.24
CA LEU A 83 -8.18 8.00 -22.83
C LEU A 83 -6.77 8.26 -23.37
N MET A 84 -5.71 7.88 -22.66
CA MET A 84 -4.33 8.01 -23.10
C MET A 84 -4.01 7.11 -24.31
N VAL A 85 -4.62 5.93 -24.41
CA VAL A 85 -4.52 5.07 -25.59
C VAL A 85 -5.27 5.68 -26.77
N LEU A 86 -6.50 6.14 -26.57
CA LEU A 86 -7.35 6.75 -27.61
C LEU A 86 -6.73 8.04 -28.17
N THR A 87 -6.12 8.85 -27.32
CA THR A 87 -5.44 10.09 -27.71
C THR A 87 -4.03 9.84 -28.28
N GLY A 88 -3.59 8.57 -28.32
CA GLY A 88 -2.33 8.16 -28.93
C GLY A 88 -1.09 8.48 -28.10
N HIS A 89 -1.24 8.82 -26.82
CA HIS A 89 -0.13 9.04 -25.89
C HIS A 89 0.49 7.71 -25.43
N ILE A 90 -0.32 6.66 -25.35
CA ILE A 90 0.11 5.27 -25.13
C ILE A 90 -0.26 4.45 -26.39
N SER A 91 0.67 3.68 -26.95
CA SER A 91 0.35 2.78 -28.06
C SER A 91 1.33 1.63 -28.20
N ALA A 92 0.90 0.52 -28.79
CA ALA A 92 1.76 -0.66 -29.03
C ALA A 92 2.95 -0.36 -29.97
N GLU A 93 2.88 0.70 -30.77
CA GLU A 93 3.96 1.11 -31.69
C GLU A 93 5.04 1.96 -31.01
N LYS A 94 4.84 2.34 -29.74
CA LYS A 94 5.75 3.21 -28.99
C LYS A 94 6.38 2.46 -27.83
N ASN A 95 7.59 2.87 -27.47
CA ASN A 95 8.16 2.53 -26.17
C ASN A 95 7.43 3.35 -25.10
N ASN A 96 6.44 2.75 -24.46
CA ASN A 96 5.66 3.44 -23.43
C ASN A 96 6.42 3.42 -22.11
N LEU A 97 6.68 4.60 -21.56
CA LEU A 97 7.27 4.78 -20.24
C LEU A 97 6.26 5.53 -19.38
N ILE A 98 5.83 4.90 -18.29
CA ILE A 98 4.81 5.42 -17.38
C ILE A 98 5.47 5.61 -16.03
N MET A 99 5.44 6.82 -15.51
CA MET A 99 5.89 7.12 -14.16
C MET A 99 4.70 7.39 -13.26
N ILE A 100 4.64 6.73 -12.12
CA ILE A 100 3.59 6.93 -11.12
C ILE A 100 4.25 7.53 -9.89
N THR A 101 3.78 8.70 -9.47
CA THR A 101 4.32 9.44 -8.33
C THR A 101 3.26 9.52 -7.23
N ALA A 102 3.51 8.87 -6.10
CA ALA A 102 2.69 8.99 -4.90
C ALA A 102 3.26 10.08 -3.97
N ASN A 103 2.36 10.81 -3.31
CA ASN A 103 2.78 11.84 -2.34
C ASN A 103 3.01 11.22 -0.95
N ASP A 104 4.25 11.17 -0.50
CA ASP A 104 4.69 10.55 0.77
C ASP A 104 3.94 11.04 2.02
N ASN A 105 3.48 12.30 2.01
CA ASN A 105 2.79 12.87 3.17
C ASN A 105 1.39 12.29 3.42
N ASN A 106 0.82 11.58 2.44
CA ASN A 106 -0.61 11.37 2.31
C ASN A 106 -1.00 10.11 1.53
N ALA A 107 -0.15 9.60 0.64
CA ALA A 107 -0.44 8.44 -0.19
C ALA A 107 0.18 7.20 0.45
N HIS A 108 -0.69 6.26 0.83
CA HIS A 108 -0.28 4.94 1.30
C HIS A 108 0.53 4.22 0.21
N PRO A 109 1.63 3.51 0.52
CA PRO A 109 2.40 2.72 -0.45
C PRO A 109 1.53 1.76 -1.28
N THR A 110 0.45 1.22 -0.70
CA THR A 110 -0.53 0.37 -1.39
C THR A 110 -1.26 1.07 -2.53
N LEU A 111 -1.52 2.38 -2.46
CA LEU A 111 -2.22 3.07 -3.55
C LEU A 111 -1.32 3.24 -4.79
N LEU A 112 0.00 3.37 -4.60
CA LEU A 112 0.98 3.37 -5.69
C LEU A 112 1.03 2.00 -6.38
N GLU A 113 1.08 0.92 -5.58
CA GLU A 113 1.09 -0.45 -6.11
C GLU A 113 -0.23 -0.80 -6.80
N GLN A 114 -1.37 -0.43 -6.22
CA GLN A 114 -2.70 -0.60 -6.80
C GLN A 114 -2.82 0.13 -8.14
N ALA A 115 -2.35 1.38 -8.21
CA ALA A 115 -2.33 2.14 -9.46
C ALA A 115 -1.48 1.43 -10.53
N GLY A 116 -0.31 0.91 -10.15
CA GLY A 116 0.57 0.16 -11.05
C GLY A 116 -0.12 -1.09 -11.62
N GLN A 117 -0.70 -1.91 -10.75
CA GLN A 117 -1.41 -3.13 -11.14
C GLN A 117 -2.57 -2.84 -12.10
N LEU A 118 -3.41 -1.86 -11.78
CA LEU A 118 -4.55 -1.48 -12.63
C LEU A 118 -4.10 -1.02 -14.02
N ILE A 119 -3.02 -0.23 -14.09
CA ILE A 119 -2.47 0.26 -15.36
C ILE A 119 -1.91 -0.90 -16.18
N GLU A 120 -1.15 -1.80 -15.56
CA GLU A 120 -0.60 -2.98 -16.22
C GLU A 120 -1.69 -3.89 -16.78
N GLU A 121 -2.68 -4.24 -15.96
CA GLU A 121 -3.80 -5.08 -16.38
C GLU A 121 -4.58 -4.43 -17.54
N SER A 122 -4.85 -3.13 -17.45
CA SER A 122 -5.54 -2.39 -18.51
C SER A 122 -4.76 -2.38 -19.83
N LEU A 123 -3.44 -2.21 -19.78
CA LEU A 123 -2.58 -2.19 -20.96
C LEU A 123 -2.35 -3.59 -21.54
N GLN A 124 -2.17 -4.61 -20.70
CA GLN A 124 -2.06 -6.01 -21.12
C GLN A 124 -3.30 -6.46 -21.88
N ASN A 125 -4.50 -6.14 -21.37
CA ASN A 125 -5.77 -6.41 -22.05
C ASN A 125 -5.87 -5.75 -23.43
N LYS A 126 -5.12 -4.68 -23.65
CA LYS A 126 -5.04 -3.93 -24.92
C LYS A 126 -3.84 -4.32 -25.77
N GLN A 127 -3.03 -5.29 -25.35
CA GLN A 127 -1.79 -5.70 -26.01
C GLN A 127 -0.81 -4.54 -26.19
N VAL A 128 -0.76 -3.64 -25.20
CA VAL A 128 0.21 -2.54 -25.17
C VAL A 128 1.22 -2.81 -24.06
N GLU A 129 2.49 -2.83 -24.41
CA GLU A 129 3.58 -2.96 -23.44
C GLU A 129 3.97 -1.58 -22.90
N ALA A 130 4.18 -1.48 -21.59
CA ALA A 130 4.69 -0.28 -20.96
C ALA A 130 5.67 -0.62 -19.85
N ARG A 131 6.74 0.17 -19.72
CA ARG A 131 7.60 0.16 -18.56
C ARG A 131 7.01 1.10 -17.51
N LEU A 132 6.62 0.54 -16.36
CA LEU A 132 6.14 1.32 -15.22
C LEU A 132 7.30 1.64 -14.26
N LEU A 133 7.31 2.89 -13.76
CA LEU A 133 8.25 3.38 -12.76
C LEU A 133 7.46 4.01 -11.61
N GLY A 134 7.50 3.40 -10.44
CA GLY A 134 6.93 3.96 -9.22
C GLY A 134 7.93 4.90 -8.52
N GLN A 135 7.43 5.99 -7.96
CA GLN A 135 8.17 6.77 -6.97
C GLN A 135 7.26 7.38 -5.91
N THR A 136 7.79 7.51 -4.71
CA THR A 136 7.15 8.25 -3.63
C THR A 136 7.95 9.52 -3.35
N ILE A 137 7.29 10.69 -3.34
CA ILE A 137 7.95 11.96 -3.05
C ILE A 137 7.12 12.82 -2.10
N THR A 138 7.79 13.59 -1.26
CA THR A 138 7.14 14.58 -0.39
C THR A 138 6.77 15.83 -1.21
N TYR A 139 5.48 16.05 -1.50
CA TYR A 139 5.02 17.27 -2.20
C TYR A 139 5.04 18.49 -1.28
N SER A 140 6.21 19.10 -1.09
CA SER A 140 6.30 20.41 -0.45
C SER A 140 5.65 21.49 -1.32
N LYS A 141 5.16 22.55 -0.68
CA LYS A 141 4.59 23.72 -1.39
C LYS A 141 5.59 24.29 -2.40
N GLU A 142 6.87 24.29 -2.05
CA GLU A 142 7.97 24.73 -2.91
C GLU A 142 8.11 23.86 -4.16
N ILE A 143 8.12 22.53 -4.03
CA ILE A 143 8.20 21.60 -5.17
C ILE A 143 7.04 21.83 -6.12
N ARG A 144 5.82 21.96 -5.60
CA ARG A 144 4.63 22.24 -6.42
C ARG A 144 4.77 23.56 -7.18
N THR A 145 5.21 24.63 -6.52
CA THR A 145 5.39 25.95 -7.16
C THR A 145 6.43 25.90 -8.28
N ILE A 146 7.58 25.25 -8.06
CA ILE A 146 8.62 25.13 -9.08
C ILE A 146 8.12 24.26 -10.25
N ALA A 147 7.45 23.14 -9.97
CA ALA A 147 6.92 22.24 -11.00
C ALA A 147 5.92 22.97 -11.90
N THR A 148 4.99 23.73 -11.30
CA THR A 148 4.03 24.57 -12.04
C THR A 148 4.70 25.67 -12.85
N ASP A 149 5.68 26.39 -12.29
CA ASP A 149 6.44 27.43 -13.02
C ASP A 149 7.15 26.87 -14.25
N LYS A 150 7.74 25.69 -14.11
CA LYS A 150 8.44 24.98 -15.20
C LYS A 150 7.50 24.22 -16.13
N GLY A 151 6.20 24.15 -15.84
CA GLY A 151 5.22 23.43 -16.64
C GLY A 151 5.44 21.92 -16.70
N ILE A 152 5.93 21.33 -15.61
CA ILE A 152 6.20 19.89 -15.48
C ILE A 152 5.52 19.32 -14.22
N SER A 153 5.44 17.99 -14.12
CA SER A 153 4.93 17.35 -12.92
C SER A 153 5.90 17.43 -11.73
N PRO A 154 5.41 17.39 -10.48
CA PRO A 154 6.26 17.26 -9.30
C PRO A 154 7.18 16.03 -9.33
N GLY A 155 6.68 14.90 -9.86
CA GLY A 155 7.46 13.67 -10.02
C GLY A 155 8.65 13.85 -10.96
N LYS A 156 8.44 14.50 -12.11
CA LYS A 156 9.53 14.80 -13.05
C LYS A 156 10.53 15.79 -12.47
N LEU A 157 10.05 16.80 -11.74
CA LEU A 157 10.93 17.74 -11.04
C LEU A 157 11.80 17.03 -10.00
N ALA A 158 11.29 16.04 -9.28
CA ALA A 158 12.06 15.27 -8.30
C ALA A 158 13.22 14.51 -8.96
N VAL A 159 12.97 13.87 -10.11
CA VAL A 159 14.01 13.21 -10.92
C VAL A 159 15.07 14.22 -11.38
N ILE A 160 14.64 15.37 -11.91
CA ILE A 160 15.55 16.44 -12.34
C ILE A 160 16.41 16.92 -11.16
N LYS A 161 15.82 17.17 -9.99
CA LYS A 161 16.55 17.63 -8.80
C LYS A 161 17.61 16.62 -8.36
N LYS A 162 17.30 15.31 -8.40
CA LYS A 162 18.29 14.26 -8.13
C LYS A 162 19.43 14.30 -9.15
N LEU A 163 19.11 14.44 -10.44
CA LEU A 163 20.12 14.52 -11.49
C LEU A 163 21.04 15.74 -11.33
N THR A 164 20.49 16.92 -11.04
CA THR A 164 21.27 18.14 -10.79
C THR A 164 22.08 18.12 -9.49
N ALA A 165 21.68 17.28 -8.53
CA ALA A 165 22.44 17.08 -7.29
C ALA A 165 23.67 16.20 -7.52
N VAL A 166 23.61 15.29 -8.50
CA VAL A 166 24.76 14.46 -8.92
C VAL A 166 25.68 15.26 -9.84
N ASP A 167 25.12 15.99 -10.80
CA ASP A 167 25.87 16.84 -11.72
C ASP A 167 25.39 18.29 -11.67
N SER A 168 26.18 19.12 -10.98
CA SER A 168 25.91 20.56 -10.83
C SER A 168 26.03 21.39 -12.11
N SER A 169 26.52 20.82 -13.22
CA SER A 169 26.57 21.50 -14.51
C SER A 169 25.20 21.54 -15.22
N LEU A 170 24.27 20.68 -14.79
CA LEU A 170 22.93 20.62 -15.33
C LEU A 170 21.99 21.61 -14.63
N SER A 171 21.06 22.19 -15.39
CA SER A 171 20.03 23.09 -14.85
C SER A 171 18.62 22.53 -15.00
N ILE A 172 17.72 22.97 -14.11
CA ILE A 172 16.28 22.62 -14.20
C ILE A 172 15.70 23.16 -15.52
N GLU A 173 16.14 24.33 -15.94
CA GLU A 173 15.71 25.02 -17.16
C GLU A 173 16.02 24.22 -18.42
N GLU A 174 17.17 23.56 -18.49
CA GLU A 174 17.58 22.74 -19.63
C GLU A 174 16.90 21.36 -19.63
N LEU A 175 16.65 20.80 -18.44
CA LEU A 175 16.09 19.46 -18.29
C LEU A 175 14.56 19.43 -18.34
N ALA A 176 13.87 20.48 -17.89
CA ALA A 176 12.41 20.54 -17.87
C ALA A 176 11.73 20.32 -19.24
N PRO A 177 12.25 20.85 -20.37
CA PRO A 177 11.69 20.61 -21.70
C PRO A 177 11.87 19.17 -22.23
N LEU A 178 12.82 18.39 -21.69
CA LEU A 178 13.11 17.04 -22.17
C LEU A 178 12.01 16.06 -21.79
N SER A 179 11.79 15.01 -22.58
CA SER A 179 10.92 13.90 -22.17
C SER A 179 11.56 13.14 -21.00
N LEU A 180 10.77 12.39 -20.23
CA LEU A 180 11.31 11.51 -19.18
C LEU A 180 12.34 10.52 -19.77
N GLN A 181 12.08 9.97 -20.96
CA GLN A 181 13.04 9.13 -21.68
C GLN A 181 14.34 9.87 -22.03
N GLY A 182 14.25 11.16 -22.39
CA GLY A 182 15.42 12.00 -22.63
C GLY A 182 16.24 12.22 -21.34
N ILE A 183 15.57 12.43 -20.21
CA ILE A 183 16.22 12.56 -18.90
C ILE A 183 16.92 11.24 -18.50
N LEU A 184 16.28 10.09 -18.71
CA LEU A 184 16.89 8.79 -18.42
C LEU A 184 18.07 8.47 -19.34
N THR A 185 17.99 8.86 -20.62
CA THR A 185 19.11 8.73 -21.56
C THR A 185 20.31 9.58 -21.13
N LEU A 186 20.07 10.81 -20.67
CA LEU A 186 21.12 11.67 -20.12
C LEU A 186 21.74 11.09 -18.85
N ALA A 187 20.91 10.59 -17.92
CA ALA A 187 21.37 9.96 -16.70
C ALA A 187 22.24 8.72 -16.98
N ALA A 188 21.84 7.88 -17.93
CA ALA A 188 22.65 6.73 -18.37
C ALA A 188 24.00 7.16 -18.96
N GLY A 189 24.05 8.29 -19.68
CA GLY A 189 25.30 8.89 -20.17
C GLY A 189 26.23 9.39 -19.06
N LEU A 190 25.69 9.63 -17.87
CA LEU A 190 26.42 9.99 -16.65
C LEU A 190 26.69 8.78 -15.73
N ASP A 191 26.45 7.56 -16.21
CA ASP A 191 26.57 6.30 -15.46
C ASP A 191 25.63 6.23 -14.23
N ILE A 192 24.51 6.96 -14.27
CA ILE A 192 23.48 6.94 -13.22
C ILE A 192 22.39 5.95 -13.63
N LYS A 193 22.15 4.93 -12.80
CA LYS A 193 21.11 3.95 -13.08
C LYS A 193 19.71 4.53 -12.81
N PRO A 194 18.66 4.11 -13.56
CA PRO A 194 17.30 4.57 -13.32
C PRO A 194 16.86 4.36 -11.87
N GLU A 195 17.24 3.25 -11.24
CA GLU A 195 16.84 2.91 -9.87
C GLU A 195 17.39 3.90 -8.82
N GLU A 196 18.47 4.62 -9.14
CA GLU A 196 19.02 5.67 -8.27
C GLU A 196 18.20 6.97 -8.35
N LEU A 197 17.49 7.16 -9.46
CA LEU A 197 16.63 8.32 -9.69
C LEU A 197 15.22 8.15 -9.11
N PHE A 198 14.76 6.93 -8.86
CA PHE A 198 13.42 6.65 -8.31
C PHE A 198 13.50 6.04 -6.91
N VAL A 199 12.43 6.16 -6.11
CA VAL A 199 12.34 5.56 -4.77
C VAL A 199 11.28 4.46 -4.87
N GLN A 200 11.67 3.19 -4.67
CA GLN A 200 10.86 1.99 -4.92
C GLN A 200 10.60 1.68 -6.40
N VAL A 201 11.65 1.24 -7.10
CA VAL A 201 11.48 0.53 -8.38
C VAL A 201 11.17 -0.94 -8.06
N LYS A 202 9.88 -1.31 -8.09
CA LYS A 202 9.57 -2.70 -8.51
C LYS A 202 9.89 -2.74 -10.01
N ASN A 203 10.80 -3.63 -10.40
CA ASN A 203 10.86 -4.08 -11.79
C ASN A 203 9.51 -4.73 -12.09
N VAL A 204 8.62 -4.00 -12.73
CA VAL A 204 7.46 -4.61 -13.39
C VAL A 204 7.82 -5.10 -14.81
N ALA A 205 9.03 -4.81 -15.27
CA ALA A 205 9.61 -5.49 -16.41
C ALA A 205 10.46 -6.65 -15.91
N ALA A 206 9.95 -7.87 -16.00
CA ALA A 206 10.82 -9.03 -16.21
C ALA A 206 11.43 -8.89 -17.61
N ASP A 207 12.74 -8.61 -17.63
CA ASP A 207 13.74 -9.01 -18.61
C ASP A 207 13.26 -9.42 -20.01
N LEU A 208 13.42 -8.48 -20.95
CA LEU A 208 13.68 -8.82 -22.35
C LEU A 208 15.19 -9.01 -22.54
N ASP A 209 15.68 -10.20 -22.24
CA ASP A 209 16.76 -10.78 -23.03
C ASP A 209 16.34 -12.16 -23.52
N GLY A 210 16.52 -12.38 -24.82
CA GLY A 210 15.92 -13.48 -25.56
C GLY A 210 16.52 -14.83 -25.19
N GLY A 211 15.65 -15.78 -24.84
CA GLY A 211 16.03 -17.17 -24.63
C GLY A 211 14.84 -18.10 -24.69
N THR A 212 14.66 -18.74 -25.84
CA THR A 212 13.69 -19.81 -26.13
C THR A 212 13.46 -20.80 -24.99
N GLY A 213 12.20 -20.98 -24.62
CA GLY A 213 11.77 -22.08 -23.75
C GLY A 213 10.28 -22.00 -23.48
N LYS A 214 9.48 -22.64 -24.34
CA LYS A 214 8.08 -22.96 -24.03
C LYS A 214 8.07 -23.81 -22.76
N GLU A 215 7.24 -23.48 -21.78
CA GLU A 215 6.52 -24.50 -21.04
C GLU A 215 5.20 -23.95 -20.49
N GLU A 216 4.16 -24.71 -20.78
CA GLU A 216 2.76 -24.44 -20.49
C GLU A 216 2.49 -24.44 -18.98
N VAL A 217 1.53 -23.60 -18.64
CA VAL A 217 0.79 -23.63 -17.38
C VAL A 217 0.13 -24.99 -17.21
N GLU A 218 0.63 -25.81 -16.27
CA GLU A 218 -0.21 -26.84 -15.66
C GLU A 218 -0.88 -26.26 -14.40
N ALA A 219 -2.18 -26.00 -14.57
CA ALA A 219 -3.10 -25.72 -13.50
C ALA A 219 -3.21 -26.93 -12.56
N SER A 220 -2.50 -26.88 -11.43
CA SER A 220 -2.75 -27.78 -10.30
C SER A 220 -3.81 -27.15 -9.39
N ARG A 221 -5.00 -27.74 -9.42
CA ARG A 221 -6.11 -27.43 -8.51
C ARG A 221 -5.72 -27.80 -7.08
N THR A 222 -5.40 -26.81 -6.26
CA THR A 222 -5.62 -26.85 -4.82
C THR A 222 -6.72 -25.86 -4.47
N VAL A 223 -7.74 -26.35 -3.75
CA VAL A 223 -8.91 -25.60 -3.30
C VAL A 223 -8.46 -24.32 -2.58
N GLY A 224 -8.94 -23.18 -3.08
CA GLY A 224 -8.38 -21.86 -2.83
C GLY A 224 -8.70 -21.26 -1.47
N MET A 225 -7.72 -20.53 -0.96
CA MET A 225 -7.91 -19.36 -0.12
C MET A 225 -7.10 -18.24 -0.79
N GLY A 226 -7.74 -17.08 -1.00
CA GLY A 226 -7.13 -15.92 -1.67
C GLY A 226 -5.99 -15.29 -0.85
N PRO A 227 -5.46 -14.13 -1.25
CA PRO A 227 -4.55 -13.36 -0.40
C PRO A 227 -5.22 -13.02 0.95
N LEU A 228 -4.43 -12.89 2.02
CA LEU A 228 -4.92 -12.41 3.32
C LEU A 228 -5.38 -10.95 3.19
N LEU A 229 -6.46 -10.63 3.90
CA LEU A 229 -6.92 -9.29 4.22
C LEU A 229 -5.79 -8.52 4.89
N ASP A 230 -5.65 -7.23 4.55
CA ASP A 230 -4.63 -6.38 5.17
C ASP A 230 -4.86 -6.21 6.69
N MET A 231 -3.79 -6.17 7.48
CA MET A 231 -3.84 -6.02 8.94
C MET A 231 -4.49 -4.70 9.35
N GLU A 232 -4.22 -3.62 8.60
CA GLU A 232 -4.88 -2.34 8.83
C GLU A 232 -6.38 -2.43 8.58
N LYS A 233 -6.80 -3.25 7.62
CA LYS A 233 -8.22 -3.47 7.36
C LYS A 233 -8.90 -4.23 8.50
N ALA A 234 -8.20 -5.18 9.12
CA ALA A 234 -8.67 -5.85 10.34
C ALA A 234 -8.81 -4.86 11.51
N LEU A 235 -7.85 -3.95 11.69
CA LEU A 235 -7.93 -2.87 12.69
C LEU A 235 -9.14 -1.95 12.47
N GLU A 236 -9.40 -1.57 11.22
CA GLU A 236 -10.57 -0.76 10.87
C GLU A 236 -11.87 -1.46 11.24
N ILE A 237 -12.00 -2.75 10.90
CA ILE A 237 -13.17 -3.55 11.22
C ILE A 237 -13.36 -3.63 12.74
N ALA A 238 -12.30 -3.89 13.50
CA ALA A 238 -12.35 -3.97 14.95
C ALA A 238 -12.73 -2.62 15.60
N LEU A 239 -12.07 -1.53 15.21
CA LEU A 239 -12.35 -0.19 15.73
C LEU A 239 -13.74 0.32 15.33
N ALA A 240 -14.22 0.00 14.12
CA ALA A 240 -15.59 0.29 13.73
C ALA A 240 -16.59 -0.50 14.59
N ARG A 241 -16.27 -1.75 14.94
CA ARG A 241 -17.14 -2.61 15.76
C ARG A 241 -17.28 -2.13 17.20
N THR A 242 -16.24 -1.46 17.74
CA THR A 242 -16.18 -0.96 19.12
C THR A 242 -16.51 0.54 19.26
N ASP A 243 -16.86 1.20 18.14
CA ASP A 243 -17.03 2.65 18.03
C ASP A 243 -15.76 3.42 18.49
N GLY A 244 -14.60 2.95 18.06
CA GLY A 244 -13.27 3.45 18.44
C GLY A 244 -12.74 2.82 19.74
N GLY A 245 -11.67 3.39 20.27
CA GLY A 245 -10.95 2.89 21.44
C GLY A 245 -9.45 2.80 21.18
N GLN A 246 -8.73 2.28 22.15
CA GLN A 246 -7.29 2.02 22.07
C GLN A 246 -7.07 0.54 21.78
N VAL A 247 -6.41 0.22 20.68
CA VAL A 247 -5.90 -1.13 20.44
C VAL A 247 -4.80 -1.39 21.47
N VAL A 248 -4.98 -2.45 22.25
CA VAL A 248 -4.02 -2.87 23.29
C VAL A 248 -3.38 -4.21 22.96
N GLU A 249 -3.97 -4.96 22.03
CA GLU A 249 -3.49 -6.24 21.54
C GLU A 249 -3.95 -6.45 20.09
N PHE A 250 -3.09 -7.04 19.27
CA PHE A 250 -3.41 -7.44 17.90
C PHE A 250 -2.68 -8.73 17.57
N VAL A 251 -3.42 -9.75 17.15
CA VAL A 251 -2.87 -11.06 16.81
C VAL A 251 -3.35 -11.45 15.41
N LEU A 252 -2.42 -11.88 14.56
CA LEU A 252 -2.68 -12.70 13.38
C LEU A 252 -2.13 -14.08 13.66
N GLU A 253 -2.98 -15.09 13.62
CA GLU A 253 -2.54 -16.47 13.75
C GLU A 253 -3.34 -17.41 12.85
N LYS A 254 -2.88 -18.67 12.78
CA LYS A 254 -3.56 -19.71 12.01
C LYS A 254 -4.22 -20.71 12.94
N GLU A 255 -5.50 -20.53 13.23
CA GLU A 255 -6.28 -21.50 14.00
C GLU A 255 -7.01 -22.51 13.09
N ARG A 256 -6.87 -23.81 13.38
CA ARG A 256 -7.61 -24.91 12.72
C ARG A 256 -7.60 -24.87 11.18
N GLY A 257 -6.53 -24.34 10.59
CA GLY A 257 -6.35 -24.26 9.14
C GLY A 257 -6.81 -22.96 8.50
N ARG A 258 -7.41 -22.03 9.25
CA ARG A 258 -7.83 -20.71 8.80
C ARG A 258 -6.95 -19.64 9.45
N TYR A 259 -6.71 -18.55 8.74
CA TYR A 259 -6.06 -17.39 9.34
C TYR A 259 -7.13 -16.49 9.93
N GLU A 260 -6.90 -16.04 11.16
CA GLU A 260 -7.85 -15.24 11.93
C GLU A 260 -7.08 -14.07 12.58
N TYR A 261 -7.71 -12.90 12.62
CA TYR A 261 -7.24 -11.75 13.37
C TYR A 261 -7.99 -11.66 14.69
N GLU A 262 -7.29 -11.42 15.78
CA GLU A 262 -7.87 -11.03 17.06
C GLU A 262 -7.40 -9.64 17.43
N VAL A 263 -8.34 -8.74 17.75
CA VAL A 263 -8.03 -7.35 18.13
C VAL A 263 -8.67 -7.04 19.47
N GLU A 264 -7.84 -6.73 20.48
CA GLU A 264 -8.33 -6.25 21.77
C GLU A 264 -8.34 -4.72 21.79
N VAL A 265 -9.54 -4.15 21.95
CA VAL A 265 -9.77 -2.71 22.03
C VAL A 265 -10.24 -2.33 23.43
N LYS A 266 -9.46 -1.49 24.09
CA LYS A 266 -9.84 -0.86 25.36
C LYS A 266 -10.56 0.46 25.12
N LYS A 267 -11.74 0.61 25.72
CA LYS A 267 -12.52 1.84 25.66
C LYS A 267 -13.30 2.03 26.96
N ASP A 268 -13.12 3.20 27.57
CA ASP A 268 -13.62 3.50 28.92
C ASP A 268 -13.14 2.42 29.92
N ASP A 269 -14.05 1.86 30.73
CA ASP A 269 -13.80 0.77 31.67
C ASP A 269 -14.12 -0.62 31.07
N LYS A 270 -14.03 -0.75 29.74
CA LYS A 270 -14.34 -1.97 29.01
C LYS A 270 -13.22 -2.39 28.09
N LYS A 271 -13.10 -3.70 27.92
CA LYS A 271 -12.28 -4.36 26.91
C LYS A 271 -13.19 -5.08 25.93
N TYR A 272 -12.88 -4.93 24.65
CA TYR A 272 -13.59 -5.55 23.55
C TYR A 272 -12.62 -6.44 22.80
N GLU A 273 -13.07 -7.63 22.45
CA GLU A 273 -12.30 -8.61 21.67
C GLU A 273 -13.05 -8.81 20.35
N VAL A 274 -12.38 -8.63 19.23
CA VAL A 274 -12.96 -8.77 17.89
C VAL A 274 -12.14 -9.79 17.11
N GLU A 275 -12.75 -10.93 16.78
CA GLU A 275 -12.17 -11.96 15.93
C GLU A 275 -12.67 -11.79 14.49
N ILE A 276 -11.78 -11.83 13.51
CA ILE A 276 -12.06 -11.54 12.09
C ILE A 276 -11.41 -12.59 11.19
N ASP A 277 -12.15 -13.13 10.23
CA ASP A 277 -11.59 -14.02 9.21
C ASP A 277 -10.58 -13.25 8.35
N ALA A 278 -9.33 -13.71 8.34
CA ALA A 278 -8.24 -13.00 7.70
C ALA A 278 -8.24 -13.09 6.17
N HIS A 279 -9.22 -13.72 5.52
CA HIS A 279 -9.36 -13.68 4.05
C HIS A 279 -10.58 -12.89 3.63
N THR A 280 -11.67 -12.98 4.38
CA THR A 280 -12.96 -12.39 3.99
C THR A 280 -13.24 -11.06 4.70
N GLY A 281 -12.61 -10.81 5.85
CA GLY A 281 -12.94 -9.70 6.73
C GLY A 281 -14.26 -9.87 7.48
N GLU A 282 -14.83 -11.07 7.47
CA GLU A 282 -16.03 -11.37 8.25
C GLU A 282 -15.70 -11.39 9.75
N VAL A 283 -16.48 -10.66 10.55
CA VAL A 283 -16.35 -10.70 12.02
C VAL A 283 -16.90 -12.05 12.51
N LEU A 284 -15.99 -12.90 13.01
CA LEU A 284 -16.29 -14.24 13.50
C LEU A 284 -16.85 -14.19 14.93
N GLU A 285 -16.23 -13.38 15.79
CA GLU A 285 -16.64 -13.24 17.18
C GLU A 285 -16.47 -11.80 17.69
N PHE A 286 -17.31 -11.43 18.67
CA PHE A 286 -17.25 -10.14 19.34
C PHE A 286 -17.60 -10.30 20.83
N LYS A 287 -16.63 -10.09 21.72
CA LYS A 287 -16.82 -10.19 23.18
C LYS A 287 -16.64 -8.83 23.85
N GLU A 288 -17.42 -8.57 24.91
CA GLU A 288 -17.26 -7.41 25.80
C GLU A 288 -16.98 -7.90 27.23
N ARG A 289 -15.94 -7.36 27.87
CA ARG A 289 -15.65 -7.58 29.30
C ARG A 289 -15.46 -6.26 30.04
N ARG A 290 -15.90 -6.20 31.31
CA ARG A 290 -15.57 -5.07 32.20
C ARG A 290 -14.11 -5.18 32.63
N ASP A 291 -13.38 -4.09 32.52
CA ASP A 291 -12.02 -4.01 33.02
C ASP A 291 -12.06 -3.81 34.55
N GLY A 292 -11.55 -4.78 35.31
CA GLY A 292 -11.64 -4.81 36.77
C GLY A 292 -10.69 -3.85 37.49
N HIS A 293 -9.85 -3.12 36.76
CA HIS A 293 -8.83 -2.22 37.30
C HIS A 293 -9.16 -0.77 36.92
N PRO A 294 -9.25 0.17 37.89
CA PRO A 294 -9.41 1.59 37.57
C PRO A 294 -8.21 2.05 36.74
N GLY A 295 -8.47 2.35 35.46
CA GLY A 295 -7.43 2.53 34.45
C GLY A 295 -6.56 3.75 34.70
N ARG A 296 -5.26 3.52 34.90
CA ARG A 296 -4.25 4.56 34.66
C ARG A 296 -4.18 4.76 33.15
N ASN A 297 -4.66 5.91 32.65
CA ASN A 297 -4.55 6.29 31.25
C ASN A 297 -3.08 6.24 30.82
N VAL A 298 -2.73 5.27 29.97
CA VAL A 298 -1.46 5.25 29.23
C VAL A 298 -1.80 5.72 27.82
N GLN A 299 -1.27 6.88 27.43
CA GLN A 299 -1.50 7.46 26.11
C GLN A 299 -0.75 6.63 25.05
N PRO A 300 -1.45 5.99 24.08
CA PRO A 300 -0.83 5.20 22.99
C PRO A 300 -0.30 6.06 21.82
N GLY A 301 0.08 7.31 22.06
CA GLY A 301 0.44 8.24 20.98
C GLY A 301 1.83 8.05 20.37
N LEU A 302 2.55 6.95 20.66
CA LEU A 302 3.98 6.81 20.34
C LEU A 302 4.39 5.41 19.82
N LEU A 303 3.44 4.54 19.48
CA LEU A 303 3.82 3.23 18.93
C LEU A 303 4.27 3.36 17.46
N LEU A 304 5.39 2.73 17.15
CA LEU A 304 5.79 2.29 15.82
C LEU A 304 4.62 1.55 15.18
N GLY A 305 4.20 1.93 13.98
CA GLY A 305 3.08 1.25 13.30
C GLY A 305 3.41 -0.20 12.95
N MET A 306 2.38 -1.06 12.86
CA MET A 306 2.53 -2.49 12.51
C MET A 306 3.23 -2.68 11.16
N GLU A 307 2.92 -1.82 10.17
CA GLU A 307 3.58 -1.82 8.86
C GLU A 307 5.11 -1.65 8.99
N LYS A 308 5.54 -0.77 9.89
CA LYS A 308 6.98 -0.55 10.12
C LYS A 308 7.64 -1.74 10.82
N ALA A 309 6.92 -2.43 11.72
CA ALA A 309 7.38 -3.67 12.32
C ALA A 309 7.53 -4.79 11.28
N LEU A 310 6.56 -4.91 10.35
CA LEU A 310 6.63 -5.85 9.23
C LEU A 310 7.82 -5.55 8.31
N GLU A 311 8.07 -4.29 7.99
CA GLU A 311 9.23 -3.87 7.18
C GLU A 311 10.56 -4.30 7.84
N ILE A 312 10.70 -4.05 9.15
CA ILE A 312 11.90 -4.45 9.91
C ILE A 312 12.06 -5.98 9.88
N ALA A 313 11.00 -6.73 10.14
CA ALA A 313 11.02 -8.19 10.14
C ALA A 313 11.36 -8.76 8.75
N LEU A 314 10.67 -8.33 7.70
CA LEU A 314 10.88 -8.82 6.33
C LEU A 314 12.24 -8.40 5.77
N THR A 315 12.72 -7.20 6.10
CA THR A 315 14.09 -6.79 5.74
C THR A 315 15.11 -7.70 6.42
N ARG A 316 14.87 -8.06 7.69
CA ARG A 316 15.79 -8.90 8.47
C ARG A 316 15.86 -10.34 7.96
N THR A 317 14.74 -10.89 7.48
CA THR A 317 14.64 -12.25 6.93
C THR A 317 14.96 -12.31 5.44
N GLY A 318 15.02 -11.16 4.76
CA GLY A 318 15.18 -11.04 3.31
C GLY A 318 13.93 -11.50 2.56
N GLY A 319 12.75 -11.12 3.05
CA GLY A 319 11.44 -11.55 2.58
C GLY A 319 10.95 -12.83 3.25
N GLY A 320 9.84 -13.37 2.73
CA GLY A 320 9.16 -14.55 3.26
C GLY A 320 7.68 -14.30 3.47
N GLN A 321 6.96 -15.34 3.88
CA GLN A 321 5.54 -15.25 4.21
C GLN A 321 5.39 -14.97 5.70
N VAL A 322 4.74 -13.88 6.06
CA VAL A 322 4.32 -13.64 7.46
C VAL A 322 3.23 -14.65 7.78
N VAL A 323 3.45 -15.44 8.83
CA VAL A 323 2.53 -16.50 9.27
C VAL A 323 1.96 -16.23 10.65
N GLU A 324 2.57 -15.31 11.40
CA GLU A 324 2.11 -14.86 12.70
C GLU A 324 2.55 -13.40 12.91
N PHE A 325 1.70 -12.61 13.56
CA PHE A 325 2.02 -11.25 13.97
C PHE A 325 1.31 -10.96 15.30
N VAL A 326 2.07 -10.57 16.31
CA VAL A 326 1.55 -10.25 17.64
C VAL A 326 2.01 -8.86 18.04
N LEU A 327 1.08 -8.04 18.50
CA LEU A 327 1.33 -6.84 19.30
C LEU A 327 0.79 -7.10 20.69
N GLU A 328 1.65 -7.07 21.68
CA GLU A 328 1.25 -7.23 23.07
C GLU A 328 2.02 -6.32 24.01
N LYS A 329 1.61 -6.32 25.28
CA LYS A 329 2.24 -5.51 26.33
C LYS A 329 2.92 -6.38 27.37
N GLU A 330 4.20 -6.61 27.16
CA GLU A 330 5.09 -7.32 28.07
C GLU A 330 5.74 -6.36 29.09
N GLN A 331 5.61 -6.65 30.40
CA GLN A 331 6.30 -5.93 31.49
C GLN A 331 6.21 -4.38 31.47
N GLY A 332 5.15 -3.83 30.86
CA GLY A 332 4.95 -2.39 30.76
C GLY A 332 5.39 -1.75 29.44
N ARG A 333 6.04 -2.52 28.56
CA ARG A 333 6.48 -2.13 27.22
C ARG A 333 5.60 -2.82 26.17
N TYR A 334 5.39 -2.17 25.03
CA TYR A 334 4.72 -2.81 23.91
C TYR A 334 5.78 -3.41 23.00
N GLU A 335 5.55 -4.64 22.56
CA GLU A 335 6.49 -5.43 21.75
C GLU A 335 5.72 -6.03 20.57
N TYR A 336 6.37 -6.05 19.41
CA TYR A 336 5.90 -6.76 18.23
C TYR A 336 6.67 -8.07 18.10
N GLU A 337 5.97 -9.18 17.89
CA GLU A 337 6.56 -10.45 17.46
C GLU A 337 6.06 -10.78 16.05
N VAL A 338 6.97 -11.07 15.13
CA VAL A 338 6.65 -11.44 13.75
C VAL A 338 7.28 -12.77 13.41
N GLU A 339 6.45 -13.79 13.12
CA GLU A 339 6.94 -15.03 12.53
C GLU A 339 6.89 -14.98 11.00
N VAL A 340 8.04 -15.19 10.37
CA VAL A 340 8.20 -15.28 8.92
C VAL A 340 8.62 -16.69 8.53
N LYS A 341 7.89 -17.31 7.60
CA LYS A 341 8.26 -18.57 6.98
C LYS A 341 9.00 -18.31 5.66
N LYS A 342 10.20 -18.89 5.52
CA LYS A 342 11.01 -18.82 4.30
C LYS A 342 11.98 -20.01 4.24
N ASP A 343 12.07 -20.65 3.07
CA ASP A 343 13.03 -21.74 2.78
C ASP A 343 13.09 -22.85 3.84
N ASP A 344 11.95 -23.47 4.16
CA ASP A 344 11.79 -24.50 5.21
C ASP A 344 12.23 -24.06 6.62
N LYS A 345 12.36 -22.75 6.86
CA LYS A 345 12.68 -22.17 8.16
C LYS A 345 11.58 -21.22 8.62
N LYS A 346 11.44 -21.12 9.94
CA LYS A 346 10.70 -20.06 10.62
C LYS A 346 11.70 -19.09 11.24
N TYR A 347 11.45 -17.81 11.05
CA TYR A 347 12.18 -16.71 11.64
C TYR A 347 11.23 -15.98 12.57
N GLU A 348 11.69 -15.71 13.79
CA GLU A 348 10.93 -14.99 14.81
C GLU A 348 11.68 -13.67 15.05
N VAL A 349 11.00 -12.54 14.88
CA VAL A 349 11.59 -11.21 15.04
C VAL A 349 10.79 -10.44 16.08
N GLU A 350 11.44 -10.11 17.20
CA GLU A 350 10.85 -9.29 18.26
C GLU A 350 11.36 -7.85 18.15
N ILE A 351 10.46 -6.87 18.24
CA ILE A 351 10.73 -5.44 18.00
C ILE A 351 10.07 -4.61 19.09
N ASP A 352 10.81 -3.65 19.66
CA ASP A 352 10.24 -2.66 20.57
C ASP A 352 9.25 -1.78 19.80
N ALA A 353 7.97 -1.83 20.21
CA ALA A 353 6.90 -1.16 19.50
C ALA A 353 6.91 0.36 19.65
N HIS A 354 7.83 0.99 20.38
CA HIS A 354 8.01 2.45 20.43
C HIS A 354 9.22 2.91 19.63
N THR A 355 10.33 2.19 19.74
CA THR A 355 11.62 2.61 19.17
C THR A 355 11.89 1.97 17.81
N GLY A 356 11.28 0.82 17.52
CA GLY A 356 11.64 -0.01 16.37
C GLY A 356 12.97 -0.74 16.53
N GLU A 357 13.54 -0.75 17.74
CA GLU A 357 14.74 -1.53 18.02
C GLU A 357 14.40 -3.02 18.01
N MET A 358 15.22 -3.81 17.33
CA MET A 358 15.11 -5.27 17.35
C MET A 358 15.57 -5.79 18.70
N LEU A 359 14.65 -6.44 19.42
CA LEU A 359 14.87 -7.01 20.73
C LEU A 359 15.45 -8.42 20.61
N GLU A 360 14.88 -9.24 19.73
CA GLU A 360 15.32 -10.62 19.52
C GLU A 360 15.15 -11.07 18.06
N PHE A 361 15.98 -12.03 17.65
CA PHE A 361 15.89 -12.70 16.36
C PHE A 361 16.22 -14.19 16.49
N LYS A 362 15.23 -15.06 16.31
CA LYS A 362 15.40 -16.52 16.38
C LYS A 362 15.17 -17.19 15.02
N VAL A 363 15.81 -18.33 14.79
CA VAL A 363 15.61 -19.15 13.58
C VAL A 363 15.35 -20.60 14.00
N ARG A 364 14.28 -21.20 13.47
CA ARG A 364 13.90 -22.59 13.71
C ARG A 364 13.75 -23.33 12.38
N GLU A 365 14.29 -24.53 12.27
CA GLU A 365 14.05 -25.39 11.10
C GLU A 365 12.67 -26.04 11.21
N LEU A 366 11.92 -26.06 10.10
CA LEU A 366 10.68 -26.82 10.02
C LEU A 366 11.03 -28.29 9.77
N SER A 367 10.91 -29.12 10.81
CA SER A 367 11.09 -30.56 10.64
C SER A 367 10.04 -31.09 9.65
N ARG A 368 10.49 -31.68 8.54
CA ARG A 368 9.61 -32.51 7.71
C ARG A 368 9.23 -33.72 8.54
N ASP A 369 7.94 -33.88 8.82
CA ASP A 369 7.40 -35.17 9.23
C ASP A 369 7.60 -36.13 8.05
N VAL A 370 8.73 -36.84 8.06
CA VAL A 370 8.96 -37.95 7.14
C VAL A 370 8.10 -39.09 7.64
N GLY A 371 6.87 -39.16 7.11
CA GLY A 371 6.09 -40.38 7.11
C GLY A 371 6.96 -41.50 6.56
N THR A 372 7.37 -42.42 7.42
CA THR A 372 8.12 -43.60 7.02
C THR A 372 7.17 -44.56 6.32
N ASP A 373 6.93 -44.31 5.03
CA ASP A 373 6.23 -45.24 4.18
C ASP A 373 7.19 -46.41 3.86
N SER A 374 7.15 -47.42 4.71
CA SER A 374 7.90 -48.66 4.57
C SER A 374 7.33 -49.52 3.43
N THR A 375 7.57 -49.11 2.19
CA THR A 375 7.42 -50.03 1.06
C THR A 375 8.62 -50.95 1.03
N THR A 376 8.51 -52.08 1.71
CA THR A 376 9.42 -53.21 1.55
C THR A 376 9.28 -53.79 0.14
N CYS A 377 10.25 -53.45 -0.69
CA CYS A 377 10.52 -54.18 -1.92
C CYS A 377 11.10 -55.54 -1.53
N SER A 378 10.28 -56.60 -1.51
CA SER A 378 10.74 -57.99 -1.42
C SER A 378 10.53 -58.66 -2.76
N GLY A 379 11.58 -58.66 -3.57
CA GLY A 379 11.77 -59.63 -4.65
C GLY A 379 12.83 -60.63 -4.22
N LEU A 380 12.40 -61.86 -3.92
CA LEU A 380 13.05 -63.13 -4.31
C LEU A 380 12.12 -64.30 -3.95
#